data_AF-D5AIB9-F1
#
_entry.id   AF-D5AIB9-F1
#
_cell.length_a   1.000
_cell.length_b   1.000
_cell.length_c   1.000
_cell.angle_alpha   90.00
_cell.angle_beta   90.00
_cell.angle_gamma   90.00
#
_symmetry.space_group_name_H-M   'P 1'
#
loop_
_entity.id
_entity.type
_entity.pdbx_description
1 polymer ?
#
loop_
_entity_poly.entity_id
_entity_poly.type
_entity_poly.pdbx_seq_one_letter_code
_entity_poly.pdbx_strand_id
1 'polypeptide(L)'
;MALVTLLRKLLVFLLKYDYNTNMKVKLIPERCIACGLCQTYSSLFDYDDDGIVVFSDDSQFEKTIEPNPDILKAIKSCPTKAISAD
;
A
#
# COMPACT_ATOMS: atom_id res chain seq x y z
N MET A 1 31.27 -24.76 8.97
CA MET A 1 31.30 -23.31 8.64
C MET A 1 30.40 -22.97 7.44
N ALA A 2 30.60 -23.58 6.27
CA ALA A 2 29.88 -23.21 5.02
C ALA A 2 28.34 -23.30 5.09
N LEU A 3 27.79 -24.32 5.77
CA LEU A 3 26.33 -24.49 5.90
C LEU A 3 25.66 -23.35 6.68
N VAL A 4 26.32 -22.87 7.75
CA VAL A 4 25.82 -21.74 8.57
C VAL A 4 25.88 -20.44 7.79
N THR A 5 26.93 -20.24 6.99
CA THR A 5 27.07 -19.06 6.13
C THR A 5 26.05 -19.06 5.00
N LEU A 6 25.71 -20.22 4.44
CA LEU A 6 24.70 -20.38 3.40
C LEU A 6 23.29 -20.10 3.94
N LEU A 7 22.96 -20.65 5.12
CA LEU A 7 21.68 -20.39 5.80
C LEU A 7 21.52 -18.91 6.16
N ARG A 8 22.59 -18.25 6.64
CA ARG A 8 22.57 -16.79 6.89
C ARG A 8 22.39 -15.98 5.60
N LYS A 9 23.03 -16.36 4.49
CA LYS A 9 22.85 -15.71 3.19
C LYS A 9 21.43 -15.89 2.65
N LEU A 10 20.87 -17.09 2.77
CA LEU A 10 19.50 -17.38 2.34
C LEU A 10 18.49 -16.59 3.18
N LEU A 11 18.67 -16.52 4.50
CA LEU A 11 17.82 -15.72 5.38
C LEU A 11 17.89 -14.23 5.02
N VAL A 12 19.09 -13.68 4.78
CA VAL A 12 19.24 -12.29 4.35
C VAL A 12 18.65 -12.05 2.97
N PHE A 13 18.73 -13.03 2.06
CA PHE A 13 18.11 -12.94 0.74
C PHE A 13 16.59 -12.97 0.82
N LEU A 14 16.02 -13.87 1.62
CA LEU A 14 14.57 -13.96 1.84
C LEU A 14 14.05 -12.69 2.51
N LEU A 15 14.67 -12.24 3.61
CA LEU A 15 14.27 -10.99 4.28
C LEU A 15 14.42 -9.75 3.38
N LYS A 16 15.41 -9.71 2.48
CA LYS A 16 15.55 -8.64 1.48
C LYS A 16 14.54 -8.77 0.34
N TYR A 17 14.13 -9.98 0.00
CA TYR A 17 13.09 -10.22 -0.99
C TYR A 17 11.75 -9.75 -0.44
N ASP A 18 11.41 -10.13 0.80
CA ASP A 18 10.22 -9.65 1.52
C ASP A 18 10.25 -8.11 1.71
N TYR A 19 11.41 -7.51 1.96
CA TYR A 19 11.52 -6.04 2.03
C TYR A 19 11.35 -5.35 0.66
N ASN A 20 11.72 -6.00 -0.44
CA ASN A 20 11.63 -5.44 -1.80
C ASN A 20 10.29 -5.75 -2.51
N THR A 21 9.43 -6.61 -1.97
CA THR A 21 8.09 -6.85 -2.52
C THR A 21 7.08 -5.81 -2.07
N ASN A 22 7.30 -5.18 -0.91
CA ASN A 22 6.42 -4.16 -0.38
C ASN A 22 6.47 -2.86 -1.20
N MET A 23 5.32 -2.19 -1.30
CA MET A 23 5.20 -0.86 -1.92
C MET A 23 4.74 0.17 -0.89
N LYS A 24 5.16 1.41 -1.07
CA LYS A 24 4.73 2.53 -0.22
C LYS A 24 3.51 3.19 -0.85
N VAL A 25 2.36 3.06 -0.22
CA VAL A 25 1.13 3.77 -0.62
C VAL A 25 1.05 5.11 0.08
N LYS A 26 0.67 6.14 -0.67
CA LYS A 26 0.46 7.51 -0.18
C LYS A 26 -0.94 8.00 -0.54
N LEU A 27 -1.60 8.60 0.44
CA LEU A 27 -2.85 9.34 0.31
C LEU A 27 -2.53 10.84 0.19
N ILE A 28 -3.26 11.54 -0.68
CA ILE A 28 -3.20 12.99 -0.90
C ILE A 28 -4.63 13.53 -0.72
N PRO A 29 -5.06 13.74 0.54
CA PRO A 29 -6.43 14.11 0.90
C PRO A 29 -7.00 15.28 0.08
N GLU A 30 -6.16 16.28 -0.20
CA GLU A 30 -6.54 17.51 -0.90
C GLU A 30 -6.93 17.27 -2.38
N ARG A 31 -6.60 16.09 -2.93
CA ARG A 31 -7.00 15.68 -4.27
C ARG A 31 -8.24 14.79 -4.26
N CYS A 32 -8.67 14.29 -3.11
CA CYS A 32 -9.82 13.39 -3.03
C CYS A 32 -11.11 14.18 -3.34
N ILE A 33 -12.00 13.56 -4.12
CA ILE A 33 -13.31 14.11 -4.49
C ILE A 33 -14.46 13.19 -4.07
N ALA A 34 -14.23 12.33 -3.06
CA ALA A 34 -15.21 11.39 -2.52
C ALA A 34 -15.89 10.47 -3.56
N CYS A 35 -15.16 10.03 -4.59
CA CYS A 35 -15.76 9.28 -5.71
C CYS A 35 -16.11 7.81 -5.39
N GLY A 36 -15.69 7.25 -4.26
CA GLY A 36 -16.04 5.88 -3.84
C GLY A 36 -15.24 4.74 -4.47
N LEU A 37 -14.50 4.98 -5.56
CA LEU A 37 -13.89 3.90 -6.34
C LEU A 37 -12.81 3.11 -5.60
N CYS A 38 -11.96 3.76 -4.81
CA CYS A 38 -10.87 3.08 -4.10
C CYS A 38 -11.39 2.01 -3.12
N GLN A 39 -12.39 2.36 -2.30
CA GLN A 39 -13.05 1.43 -1.37
C GLN A 39 -13.78 0.30 -2.09
N THR A 40 -14.39 0.57 -3.25
CA THR A 40 -15.05 -0.47 -4.04
C THR A 40 -14.07 -1.53 -4.55
N TYR A 41 -12.83 -1.14 -4.81
CA TYR A 41 -11.80 -2.06 -5.29
C TYR A 41 -11.01 -2.71 -4.17
N SER A 42 -10.78 -2.04 -3.03
CA SER A 42 -9.98 -2.60 -1.94
C SER A 42 -10.46 -2.13 -0.56
N SER A 43 -10.57 -3.07 0.38
CA SER A 43 -10.90 -2.79 1.79
C SER A 43 -9.80 -2.07 2.57
N LEU A 44 -8.65 -1.82 1.95
CA LEU A 44 -7.59 -0.99 2.53
C LEU A 44 -8.00 0.49 2.62
N PHE A 45 -8.87 0.95 1.73
CA PHE A 45 -9.30 2.33 1.67
C PHE A 45 -10.69 2.48 2.25
N ASP A 46 -10.86 3.49 3.10
CA ASP A 46 -12.14 3.90 3.66
C ASP A 46 -12.28 5.43 3.54
N TYR A 47 -13.33 5.98 4.14
CA TYR A 47 -13.59 7.41 4.18
C TYR A 47 -13.79 7.88 5.62
N ASP A 48 -13.30 9.08 5.92
CA ASP A 48 -13.64 9.78 7.15
C ASP A 48 -15.04 10.43 7.07
N ASP A 49 -15.44 11.13 8.13
CA ASP A 49 -16.75 11.79 8.25
C ASP A 49 -16.95 12.91 7.20
N ASP A 50 -15.87 13.44 6.62
CA ASP A 50 -15.89 14.45 5.56
C ASP A 50 -15.90 13.82 4.15
N GLY A 51 -15.89 12.48 4.05
CA GLY A 51 -15.85 11.75 2.78
C GLY A 51 -14.47 11.77 2.11
N ILE A 52 -13.41 12.03 2.87
CA ILE A 52 -12.03 12.03 2.39
C ILE A 52 -11.39 10.67 2.64
N VAL A 53 -10.57 10.22 1.69
CA VAL A 53 -10.02 8.87 1.71
C VAL A 53 -8.99 8.72 2.84
N VAL A 54 -9.12 7.65 3.61
CA VAL A 54 -8.20 7.23 4.68
C VAL A 54 -7.82 5.76 4.51
N PHE A 55 -6.80 5.30 5.25
CA PHE A 55 -6.61 3.86 5.40
C PHE A 55 -7.62 3.32 6.41
N SER A 56 -8.21 2.17 6.14
CA SER A 56 -9.25 1.58 7.01
C SER A 56 -8.74 1.19 8.40
N ASP A 57 -7.43 0.97 8.53
CA ASP A 57 -6.77 0.51 9.75
C ASP A 57 -5.76 1.54 10.31
N ASP A 58 -5.66 2.73 9.71
CA ASP A 58 -4.63 3.71 10.07
C ASP A 58 -5.04 5.15 9.73
N SER A 59 -4.63 6.09 10.58
CA SER A 59 -4.84 7.53 10.40
C SER A 59 -3.69 8.23 9.67
N GLN A 60 -2.58 7.53 9.40
CA GLN A 60 -1.48 8.07 8.61
C GLN A 60 -1.86 8.21 7.12
N PHE A 61 -1.16 9.10 6.41
CA PHE A 61 -1.33 9.24 4.96
C PHE A 61 -0.32 8.42 4.15
N GLU A 62 0.58 7.70 4.78
CA GLU A 62 1.58 6.86 4.11
C GLU A 62 1.72 5.53 4.84
N LYS A 63 1.71 4.42 4.10
CA LYS A 63 1.93 3.08 4.67
C LYS A 63 2.65 2.18 3.67
N THR A 64 3.58 1.37 4.16
CA THR A 64 4.23 0.30 3.40
C THR A 64 3.40 -0.97 3.53
N ILE A 65 3.03 -1.56 2.40
CA ILE A 65 2.14 -2.72 2.34
C ILE A 65 2.57 -3.69 1.23
N GLU A 66 2.16 -4.94 1.36
CA GLU A 66 2.31 -5.89 0.28
C GLU A 66 1.37 -5.51 -0.88
N PRO A 67 1.90 -5.42 -2.11
CA PRO A 67 1.09 -5.11 -3.28
C PRO A 67 0.08 -6.23 -3.52
N ASN A 68 -1.17 -5.85 -3.77
CA ASN A 68 -2.18 -6.77 -4.26
C ASN A 68 -2.93 -6.17 -5.46
N PRO A 69 -3.56 -6.99 -6.32
CA PRO A 69 -4.24 -6.52 -7.53
C PRO A 69 -5.33 -5.49 -7.26
N ASP A 70 -6.05 -5.63 -6.16
CA ASP A 70 -7.18 -4.79 -5.74
C ASP A 70 -6.73 -3.39 -5.33
N ILE A 71 -5.64 -3.30 -4.55
CA ILE A 71 -4.97 -2.04 -4.19
C ILE A 71 -4.43 -1.38 -5.45
N LEU A 72 -3.72 -2.12 -6.30
CA LEU A 72 -3.17 -1.56 -7.54
C LEU A 72 -4.27 -1.03 -8.47
N LYS A 73 -5.42 -1.71 -8.51
CA LYS A 73 -6.60 -1.26 -9.24
C LYS A 73 -7.20 -0.01 -8.62
N ALA A 74 -7.39 0.03 -7.30
CA ALA A 74 -7.85 1.21 -6.57
C ALA A 74 -6.99 2.45 -6.87
N ILE A 75 -5.66 2.30 -6.82
CA ILE A 75 -4.70 3.36 -7.11
C ILE A 75 -4.84 3.86 -8.55
N LYS A 76 -4.84 2.95 -9.53
CA LYS A 76 -4.94 3.30 -10.96
C LYS A 76 -6.28 3.90 -11.34
N SER A 77 -7.35 3.51 -10.65
CA SER A 77 -8.72 3.96 -10.93
C SER A 77 -9.08 5.28 -10.25
N CYS A 78 -8.24 5.82 -9.37
CA CYS A 78 -8.49 7.12 -8.74
C CYS A 78 -8.44 8.26 -9.78
N PRO A 79 -9.57 8.94 -10.08
CA PRO A 79 -9.64 9.89 -11.19
C PRO A 79 -8.78 11.14 -10.97
N THR A 80 -8.50 11.49 -9.71
CA THR A 80 -7.73 12.68 -9.32
C THR A 80 -6.31 12.35 -8.86
N LYS A 81 -5.91 11.07 -8.88
CA LYS A 81 -4.62 10.59 -8.35
C LYS A 81 -4.40 11.06 -6.90
N ALA A 82 -5.44 10.92 -6.08
CA ALA A 82 -5.37 11.12 -4.63
C ALA A 82 -4.68 9.95 -3.90
N ILE A 83 -4.35 8.88 -4.62
CA ILE A 83 -3.63 7.71 -4.11
C ILE A 83 -2.46 7.41 -5.07
N SER A 84 -1.27 7.16 -4.55
CA SER A 84 -0.08 6.76 -5.33
C SER A 84 0.68 5.61 -4.64
N ALA A 85 1.50 4.89 -5.40
CA ALA A 85 2.42 3.87 -4.90
C ALA A 85 3.84 4.13 -5.41
N ASP A 86 4.83 3.99 -4.52
CA ASP A 86 6.27 4.03 -4.78
C ASP A 86 6.96 2.71 -4.39
#